data_AF-A0A520QDE9-F1
#
_entry.id   AF-A0A520QDE9-F1
#
_cell.length_a   1.000
_cell.length_b   1.000
_cell.length_c   1.000
_cell.angle_alpha   90.00
_cell.angle_beta   90.00
_cell.angle_gamma   90.00
#
_symmetry.space_group_name_H-M   'P 1'
#
loop_
_entity.id
_entity.type
_entity.pdbx_description
1 polymer ?
#
loop_
_entity_poly.entity_id
_entity_poly.type
_entity_poly.pdbx_seq_one_letter_code
_entity_poly.pdbx_strand_id
1 'polypeptide(L)'
;MIDPGVTGYEALREKVDAFAREVTARREDVVCRAGCSGCCHARLSVSDVEADALRAALSEPSPEARARLEAQLERPDDDPRCVLLGDDGRCAAYAGRPLVCRTQGLPLRYPAGTVPVEALRASAGGDVTWCPLNFESAPPEPGDVLDAERVDVMLALVNRERTSTPTRRTPIETIVLQLLRGEGSD
;
A
#
# COMPACT_ATOMS: atom_id res chain seq x y z
N MET A 1 -8.34 -15.99 -20.21
CA MET A 1 -9.42 -15.17 -19.65
C MET A 1 -8.83 -14.39 -18.49
N ILE A 2 -8.99 -13.08 -18.45
CA ILE A 2 -8.48 -12.26 -17.34
C ILE A 2 -9.43 -12.45 -16.16
N ASP A 3 -8.87 -12.70 -14.98
CA ASP A 3 -9.63 -12.86 -13.74
C ASP A 3 -10.39 -11.55 -13.40
N PRO A 4 -11.72 -11.59 -13.15
CA PRO A 4 -12.51 -10.40 -12.82
C PRO A 4 -12.01 -9.64 -11.60
N GLY A 5 -11.55 -10.34 -10.56
CA GLY A 5 -11.01 -9.74 -9.35
C GLY A 5 -9.69 -9.01 -9.61
N VAL A 6 -8.83 -9.54 -10.49
CA VAL A 6 -7.60 -8.84 -10.92
C VAL A 6 -7.95 -7.55 -11.65
N THR A 7 -8.90 -7.60 -12.60
CA THR A 7 -9.33 -6.40 -13.35
C THR A 7 -9.99 -5.36 -12.44
N GLY A 8 -10.83 -5.81 -11.50
CA GLY A 8 -11.46 -4.96 -10.48
C GLY A 8 -10.43 -4.28 -9.59
N TYR A 9 -9.34 -4.97 -9.25
CA TYR A 9 -8.29 -4.42 -8.40
C TYR A 9 -7.46 -3.35 -9.12
N GLU A 10 -7.15 -3.56 -10.40
CA GLU A 10 -6.49 -2.55 -11.24
C GLU A 10 -7.33 -1.28 -11.36
N ALA A 11 -8.64 -1.42 -11.58
CA ALA A 11 -9.55 -0.27 -11.64
C ALA A 11 -9.66 0.48 -10.29
N LEU A 12 -9.66 -0.25 -9.17
CA LEU A 12 -9.63 0.37 -7.83
C LEU A 12 -8.33 1.11 -7.57
N ARG A 13 -7.18 0.52 -7.94
CA ARG A 13 -5.86 1.17 -7.85
C ARG A 13 -5.82 2.45 -8.67
N GLU A 14 -6.30 2.43 -9.90
CA GLU A 14 -6.29 3.61 -10.77
C GLU A 14 -7.16 4.74 -10.20
N LYS A 15 -8.30 4.43 -9.58
CA LYS A 15 -9.12 5.45 -8.90
C LYS A 15 -8.39 6.09 -7.72
N VAL A 16 -7.69 5.31 -6.91
CA VAL A 16 -6.90 5.83 -5.78
C VAL A 16 -5.71 6.65 -6.29
N ASP A 17 -5.03 6.20 -7.34
CA ASP A 17 -3.93 6.93 -7.96
C ASP A 17 -4.39 8.24 -8.60
N ALA A 18 -5.55 8.25 -9.27
CA ALA A 18 -6.15 9.45 -9.82
C ALA A 18 -6.46 10.47 -8.72
N PHE A 19 -7.10 10.03 -7.63
CA PHE A 19 -7.35 10.88 -6.47
C PHE A 19 -6.04 11.45 -5.90
N ALA A 20 -5.01 10.62 -5.74
CA ALA A 20 -3.72 11.07 -5.24
C ALA A 20 -3.08 12.14 -6.15
N ARG A 21 -3.12 11.94 -7.48
CA ARG A 21 -2.61 12.91 -8.46
C ARG A 21 -3.36 14.24 -8.38
N GLU A 22 -4.68 14.20 -8.20
CA GLU A 22 -5.48 15.41 -8.04
C GLU A 22 -5.14 16.18 -6.76
N VAL A 23 -4.94 15.48 -5.64
CA VAL A 23 -4.50 16.11 -4.39
C VAL A 23 -3.12 16.73 -4.54
N THR A 24 -2.15 16.01 -5.12
CA THR A 24 -0.79 16.54 -5.36
C THR A 24 -0.79 17.70 -6.37
N ALA A 25 -1.75 17.75 -7.31
CA ALA A 25 -1.87 18.89 -8.23
C ALA A 25 -2.41 20.16 -7.55
N ARG A 26 -3.18 20.02 -6.45
CA ARG A 26 -3.74 21.14 -5.68
C ARG A 26 -2.83 21.61 -4.53
N ARG A 27 -1.88 20.77 -4.12
CA ARG A 27 -1.11 20.94 -2.88
C ARG A 27 0.39 20.90 -3.15
N GLU A 28 1.08 21.98 -2.81
CA GLU A 28 2.55 22.06 -2.92
C GLU A 28 3.27 21.36 -1.77
N ASP A 29 2.59 21.17 -0.63
CA ASP A 29 3.09 20.58 0.61
C ASP A 29 2.86 19.07 0.71
N VAL A 30 2.82 18.37 -0.43
CA VAL A 30 2.75 16.90 -0.51
C VAL A 30 4.08 16.37 -1.06
N VAL A 31 4.85 15.70 -0.21
CA VAL A 31 6.17 15.14 -0.55
C VAL A 31 6.14 13.67 -0.94
N CYS A 32 5.00 12.99 -0.78
CA CYS A 32 4.87 11.57 -1.05
C CYS A 32 5.08 11.24 -2.55
N ARG A 33 6.17 10.53 -2.85
CA ARG A 33 6.56 10.04 -4.18
C ARG A 33 7.59 8.93 -4.05
N ALA A 34 8.00 8.31 -5.16
CA ALA A 34 9.08 7.32 -5.14
C ALA A 34 10.35 7.92 -4.51
N GLY A 35 10.89 7.27 -3.48
CA GLY A 35 12.00 7.77 -2.66
C GLY A 35 11.58 8.39 -1.31
N CYS A 36 10.28 8.68 -1.10
CA CYS A 36 9.76 8.92 0.25
C CYS A 36 9.50 7.57 0.94
N SER A 37 10.22 7.29 2.02
CA SER A 37 10.22 6.00 2.71
C SER A 37 9.70 6.03 4.15
N GLY A 38 9.17 7.16 4.63
CA GLY A 38 8.77 7.32 6.03
C GLY A 38 7.74 6.30 6.52
N CYS A 39 6.86 5.80 5.63
CA CYS A 39 5.90 4.76 5.94
C CYS A 39 6.38 3.32 5.62
N CYS A 40 7.56 3.15 5.02
CA CYS A 40 8.09 1.84 4.63
C CYS A 40 8.76 1.09 5.80
N HIS A 41 8.46 1.49 7.04
CA HIS A 41 8.92 0.89 8.29
C HIS A 41 7.79 0.14 8.98
N ALA A 42 7.05 -0.66 8.19
CA ALA A 42 6.04 -1.60 8.68
C ALA A 42 6.08 -2.90 7.86
N ARG A 43 5.99 -4.05 8.55
CA ARG A 43 5.83 -5.38 7.95
C ARG A 43 4.35 -5.65 7.70
N LEU A 44 3.90 -5.33 6.49
CA LEU A 44 2.50 -5.43 6.10
C LEU A 44 2.14 -6.82 5.58
N SER A 45 0.88 -7.20 5.78
CA SER A 45 0.22 -8.29 5.06
C SER A 45 -0.77 -7.72 4.06
N VAL A 46 -1.08 -8.48 3.00
CA VAL A 46 -1.92 -8.05 1.87
C VAL A 46 -2.97 -9.10 1.51
N SER A 47 -4.02 -8.69 0.81
CA SER A 47 -5.06 -9.59 0.29
C SER A 47 -4.56 -10.37 -0.93
N ASP A 48 -5.28 -11.40 -1.39
CA ASP A 48 -4.85 -12.23 -2.51
C ASP A 48 -4.74 -11.42 -3.82
N VAL A 49 -5.68 -10.50 -4.11
CA VAL A 49 -5.59 -9.61 -5.29
C VAL A 49 -4.40 -8.64 -5.23
N GLU A 50 -4.05 -8.17 -4.04
CA GLU A 50 -2.86 -7.34 -3.82
C GLU A 50 -1.58 -8.15 -3.96
N ALA A 51 -1.59 -9.41 -3.49
CA ALA A 51 -0.46 -10.32 -3.64
C ALA A 51 -0.19 -10.64 -5.10
N ASP A 52 -1.23 -10.89 -5.91
CA ASP A 52 -1.10 -11.13 -7.34
C ASP A 52 -0.48 -9.93 -8.07
N ALA A 53 -0.92 -8.71 -7.73
CA ALA A 53 -0.33 -7.49 -8.27
C ALA A 53 1.13 -7.29 -7.85
N LEU A 54 1.49 -7.64 -6.61
CA LEU A 54 2.87 -7.60 -6.15
C LEU A 54 3.74 -8.63 -6.89
N ARG A 55 3.23 -9.85 -7.09
CA ARG A 55 3.92 -10.90 -7.87
C ARG A 55 4.14 -10.47 -9.31
N ALA A 56 3.13 -9.88 -9.95
CA ALA A 56 3.25 -9.35 -11.30
C ALA A 56 4.28 -8.22 -11.38
N ALA A 57 4.33 -7.32 -10.38
CA ALA A 57 5.31 -6.24 -10.36
C ALA A 57 6.75 -6.70 -10.05
N LEU A 58 6.90 -7.89 -9.48
CA LEU A 58 8.17 -8.52 -9.14
C LEU A 58 8.51 -9.69 -10.08
N SER A 59 7.77 -9.87 -11.17
CA SER A 59 8.06 -10.93 -12.14
C SER A 59 9.42 -10.69 -12.78
N GLU A 60 10.27 -11.70 -12.79
CA GLU A 60 11.59 -11.65 -13.46
C GLU A 60 12.49 -10.50 -12.94
N PRO A 61 12.81 -10.47 -11.63
CA PRO A 61 13.70 -9.45 -11.10
C PRO A 61 15.10 -9.60 -11.72
N SER A 62 15.79 -8.48 -11.94
CA SER A 62 17.21 -8.53 -12.34
C SER A 62 18.03 -9.29 -11.30
N PRO A 63 19.20 -9.86 -11.66
CA PRO A 63 20.08 -10.53 -10.70
C PRO A 63 20.41 -9.66 -9.48
N GLU A 64 20.63 -8.36 -9.68
CA GLU A 64 20.88 -7.41 -8.60
C GLU A 64 19.65 -7.19 -7.72
N ALA A 65 18.47 -7.03 -8.33
CA ALA A 65 17.22 -6.88 -7.59
C ALA A 65 16.90 -8.12 -6.77
N ARG A 66 17.17 -9.31 -7.33
CA ARG A 66 17.03 -10.60 -6.65
C ARG A 66 17.97 -10.72 -5.46
N ALA A 67 19.27 -10.52 -5.64
CA ALA A 67 20.26 -10.60 -4.57
C ALA A 67 19.94 -9.62 -3.43
N ARG A 68 19.46 -8.42 -3.78
CA ARG A 68 18.99 -7.43 -2.80
C ARG A 68 17.79 -7.93 -2.00
N LEU A 69 16.78 -8.51 -2.65
CA LEU A 69 15.61 -9.06 -1.95
C LEU A 69 15.98 -10.24 -1.04
N GLU A 70 16.91 -11.10 -1.48
CA GLU A 70 17.46 -12.19 -0.68
C GLU A 70 18.13 -11.65 0.59
N ALA A 71 19.04 -10.67 0.47
CA ALA A 71 19.66 -10.03 1.62
C ALA A 71 18.66 -9.33 2.55
N GLN A 72 17.61 -8.73 2.00
CA GLN A 72 16.55 -8.06 2.79
C GLN A 72 15.66 -9.06 3.55
N LEU A 73 15.52 -10.30 3.09
CA LEU A 73 14.82 -11.37 3.80
C LEU A 73 15.60 -11.92 5.00
N GLU A 74 16.93 -11.77 5.00
CA GLU A 74 17.80 -12.20 6.10
C GLU A 74 17.86 -11.21 7.27
N ARG A 75 17.18 -10.06 7.16
CA ARG A 75 17.14 -9.06 8.24
C ARG A 75 16.45 -9.63 9.49
N PRO A 76 16.88 -9.21 10.70
CA PRO A 76 16.26 -9.63 11.95
C PRO A 76 14.76 -9.35 11.99
N ASP A 77 14.03 -10.16 12.75
CA ASP A 77 12.57 -10.04 12.81
C ASP A 77 12.07 -8.73 13.44
N ASP A 78 12.90 -8.10 14.27
CA ASP A 78 12.64 -6.81 14.91
C ASP A 78 12.98 -5.61 14.02
N ASP A 79 13.55 -5.81 12.82
CA ASP A 79 13.70 -4.75 11.82
C ASP A 79 12.32 -4.42 11.20
N PRO A 80 11.77 -3.22 11.45
CA PRO A 80 10.44 -2.88 10.99
C PRO A 80 10.39 -2.58 9.48
N ARG A 81 11.55 -2.45 8.81
CA ARG A 81 11.62 -2.08 7.39
C ARG A 81 10.92 -3.12 6.53
N CYS A 82 10.04 -2.65 5.64
CA CYS A 82 9.43 -3.48 4.61
C CYS A 82 10.51 -4.17 3.77
N VAL A 83 10.28 -5.44 3.43
CA VAL A 83 11.17 -6.26 2.60
C VAL A 83 11.35 -5.74 1.18
N LEU A 84 10.56 -4.75 0.74
CA LEU A 84 10.70 -4.14 -0.58
C LEU A 84 11.46 -2.81 -0.55
N LEU A 85 11.80 -2.29 0.64
CA LEU A 85 12.54 -1.04 0.80
C LEU A 85 14.04 -1.28 0.58
N GLY A 86 14.57 -0.77 -0.53
CA GLY A 86 16.01 -0.73 -0.76
C GLY A 86 16.70 0.35 0.08
N ASP A 87 18.02 0.21 0.24
CA ASP A 87 18.85 1.17 0.98
C ASP A 87 18.91 2.56 0.30
N ASP A 88 18.54 2.65 -0.97
CA ASP A 88 18.34 3.90 -1.72
C ASP A 88 17.01 4.60 -1.40
N GLY A 89 16.22 4.06 -0.46
CA GLY A 89 14.91 4.57 -0.08
C GLY A 89 13.81 4.26 -1.10
N ARG A 90 14.08 3.44 -2.13
CA ARG A 90 13.11 3.14 -3.19
C ARG A 90 12.50 1.74 -3.00
N CYS A 91 11.21 1.64 -3.30
CA CYS A 91 10.50 0.37 -3.27
C CYS A 91 10.80 -0.45 -4.53
N ALA A 92 11.20 -1.71 -4.36
CA ALA A 92 11.46 -2.65 -5.45
C ALA A 92 10.23 -2.94 -6.33
N ALA A 93 9.02 -2.77 -5.79
CA ALA A 93 7.76 -2.94 -6.50
C ALA A 93 6.88 -1.67 -6.43
N TYR A 94 7.46 -0.47 -6.61
CA TYR A 94 6.73 0.79 -6.43
C TYR A 94 5.43 0.87 -7.28
N ALA A 95 5.46 0.34 -8.50
CA ALA A 95 4.29 0.25 -9.37
C ALA A 95 3.26 -0.78 -8.88
N GLY A 96 3.68 -1.83 -8.17
CA GLY A 96 2.82 -2.88 -7.59
C GLY A 96 2.38 -2.63 -6.15
N ARG A 97 2.58 -1.41 -5.62
CA ARG A 97 2.24 -1.08 -4.23
C ARG A 97 0.77 -1.45 -3.89
N PRO A 98 0.53 -2.12 -2.75
CA PRO A 98 -0.81 -2.36 -2.19
C PRO A 98 -1.57 -1.06 -1.93
N LEU A 99 -2.88 -1.15 -1.68
CA LEU A 99 -3.70 0.05 -1.50
C LEU A 99 -3.28 0.85 -0.27
N VAL A 100 -2.98 0.18 0.85
CA VAL A 100 -2.45 0.85 2.06
C VAL A 100 -1.22 1.70 1.76
N CYS A 101 -0.31 1.21 0.90
CA CYS A 101 0.90 1.95 0.52
C CYS A 101 0.62 3.14 -0.42
N ARG A 102 -0.51 3.14 -1.12
CA ARG A 102 -0.95 4.23 -2.03
C ARG A 102 -1.71 5.31 -1.27
N THR A 103 -2.46 4.91 -0.24
CA THR A 103 -3.30 5.80 0.55
C THR A 103 -2.54 6.44 1.71
N GLN A 104 -1.47 5.85 2.23
CA GLN A 104 -0.74 6.32 3.42
C GLN A 104 -0.26 7.78 3.37
N GLY A 105 0.05 8.30 2.19
CA GLY A 105 0.45 9.70 2.00
C GLY A 105 -0.72 10.69 2.02
N LEU A 106 -1.94 10.22 1.86
CA LEU A 106 -3.15 11.04 1.77
C LEU A 106 -3.79 11.27 3.13
N PRO A 107 -4.65 12.27 3.27
CA PRO A 107 -5.62 12.35 4.34
C PRO A 107 -6.69 11.27 4.17
N LEU A 108 -6.87 10.47 5.22
CA LEU A 108 -7.76 9.31 5.24
C LEU A 108 -8.82 9.51 6.30
N ARG A 109 -10.09 9.37 5.90
CA ARG A 109 -11.23 9.34 6.81
C ARG A 109 -11.65 7.90 7.08
N TYR A 110 -11.85 7.61 8.36
CA TYR A 110 -12.40 6.37 8.88
C TYR A 110 -13.62 6.64 9.77
N PRO A 111 -14.40 5.61 10.14
CA PRO A 111 -15.45 5.74 11.15
C PRO A 111 -14.91 6.22 12.48
N ALA A 112 -15.73 6.93 13.26
CA ALA A 112 -15.30 7.45 14.55
C ALA A 112 -14.88 6.32 15.51
N GLY A 113 -13.76 6.50 16.21
CA GLY A 113 -13.20 5.54 17.18
C GLY A 113 -12.36 4.42 16.57
N THR A 114 -12.00 4.51 15.28
CA THR A 114 -11.19 3.47 14.60
C THR A 114 -9.72 3.84 14.48
N VAL A 115 -9.41 5.14 14.51
CA VAL A 115 -8.03 5.62 14.41
C VAL A 115 -7.42 5.73 15.81
N PRO A 116 -6.20 5.21 16.06
CA PRO A 116 -5.50 5.42 17.33
C PRO A 116 -5.38 6.91 17.68
N VAL A 117 -5.51 7.25 18.95
CA VAL A 117 -5.56 8.65 19.42
C VAL A 117 -4.32 9.44 18.97
N GLU A 118 -3.15 8.80 18.94
CA GLU A 118 -1.88 9.37 18.49
C GLU A 118 -1.82 9.67 16.98
N ALA A 119 -2.62 8.96 16.18
CA ALA A 119 -2.71 9.13 14.74
C ALA A 119 -3.88 10.04 14.33
N LEU A 120 -4.82 10.31 15.23
CA LEU A 120 -5.95 11.20 15.00
C LEU A 120 -5.46 12.64 14.77
N ARG A 121 -6.04 13.32 13.78
CA ARG A 121 -5.74 14.71 13.43
C ARG A 121 -6.97 15.59 13.34
N ALA A 122 -8.12 15.03 12.97
CA ALA A 122 -9.42 15.67 13.06
C ALA A 122 -10.53 14.63 13.28
N SER A 123 -11.67 15.02 13.86
CA SER A 123 -12.80 14.12 14.16
C SER A 123 -14.17 14.62 13.66
N ALA A 124 -14.19 15.74 12.94
CA ALA A 124 -15.43 16.32 12.42
C ALA A 124 -15.92 15.52 11.19
N GLY A 125 -16.98 14.73 11.36
CA GLY A 125 -17.56 13.90 10.30
C GLY A 125 -16.88 12.53 10.12
N GLY A 126 -16.11 12.08 11.11
CA GLY A 126 -15.33 10.84 11.10
C GLY A 126 -13.90 11.08 11.61
N ASP A 127 -13.17 10.01 11.91
CA ASP A 127 -11.77 10.12 12.33
C ASP A 127 -10.89 10.32 11.10
N VAL A 128 -10.09 11.38 11.08
CA VAL A 128 -9.20 11.73 9.98
C VAL A 128 -7.75 11.70 10.45
N THR A 129 -6.91 11.03 9.66
CA THR A 129 -5.45 10.98 9.84
C THR A 129 -4.76 11.38 8.53
N TRP A 130 -3.54 11.89 8.59
CA TRP A 130 -2.69 12.13 7.42
C TRP A 130 -1.21 12.03 7.79
N CYS A 131 -0.38 11.83 6.77
CA CYS A 131 1.07 11.75 6.91
C CYS A 131 1.63 13.02 7.57
N PRO A 132 2.48 12.90 8.62
CA PRO A 132 3.08 14.07 9.28
C PRO A 132 4.07 14.84 8.41
N LEU A 133 4.49 14.28 7.26
CA LEU A 133 5.39 14.93 6.30
C LEU A 133 4.63 15.69 5.20
N ASN A 134 3.30 15.57 5.16
CA ASN A 134 2.46 16.23 4.18
C ASN A 134 1.50 17.19 4.90
N PHE A 135 0.93 18.15 4.17
CA PHE A 135 -0.06 19.09 4.70
C PHE A 135 0.50 19.99 5.84
N GLU A 136 1.81 20.28 5.80
CA GLU A 136 2.48 21.11 6.81
C GLU A 136 2.14 22.60 6.68
N SER A 137 1.77 23.07 5.48
CA SER A 137 1.46 24.48 5.26
C SER A 137 0.04 24.82 5.73
N ALA A 138 -0.89 23.88 5.58
CA ALA A 138 -2.27 24.00 6.06
C ALA A 138 -2.93 22.61 6.18
N PRO A 139 -3.93 22.43 7.06
CA PRO A 139 -4.72 21.19 7.12
C PRO A 139 -5.35 20.81 5.76
N PRO A 140 -5.67 19.53 5.55
CA PRO A 140 -6.39 19.09 4.35
C PRO A 140 -7.80 19.68 4.26
N GLU A 141 -8.22 20.06 3.05
CA GLU A 141 -9.60 20.45 2.78
C GLU A 141 -10.49 19.20 2.56
N PRO A 142 -11.83 19.27 2.64
CA PRO A 142 -12.69 18.12 2.41
C PRO A 142 -12.46 17.39 1.08
N GLY A 143 -12.04 18.11 0.03
CA GLY A 143 -11.69 17.53 -1.27
C GLY A 143 -10.35 16.80 -1.31
N ASP A 144 -9.51 16.96 -0.28
CA ASP A 144 -8.23 16.26 -0.14
C ASP A 144 -8.38 14.94 0.65
N VAL A 145 -9.53 14.71 1.28
CA VAL A 145 -9.76 13.57 2.19
C VAL A 145 -10.35 12.38 1.43
N LEU A 146 -9.58 11.29 1.38
CA LEU A 146 -10.03 10.02 0.84
C LEU A 146 -10.84 9.24 1.90
N ASP A 147 -11.96 8.68 1.49
CA ASP A 147 -12.76 7.77 2.32
C ASP A 147 -12.11 6.39 2.39
N ALA A 148 -11.38 6.10 3.47
CA ALA A 148 -10.63 4.87 3.60
C ALA A 148 -11.54 3.66 3.83
N GLU A 149 -12.65 3.81 4.56
CA GLU A 149 -13.65 2.75 4.73
C GLU A 149 -14.20 2.30 3.39
N ARG A 150 -14.53 3.25 2.50
CA ARG A 150 -15.00 2.91 1.16
C ARG A 150 -13.94 2.18 0.35
N VAL A 151 -12.66 2.58 0.44
CA VAL A 151 -11.56 1.87 -0.25
C VAL A 151 -11.43 0.45 0.26
N ASP A 152 -11.48 0.25 1.58
CA ASP A 152 -11.37 -1.07 2.23
C ASP A 152 -12.55 -1.98 1.87
N VAL A 153 -13.78 -1.45 1.85
CA VAL A 153 -14.97 -2.18 1.40
C VAL A 153 -14.84 -2.61 -0.06
N MET A 154 -14.39 -1.71 -0.95
CA MET A 154 -14.19 -2.04 -2.36
C MET A 154 -13.09 -3.08 -2.55
N LEU A 155 -11.98 -3.00 -1.80
CA LEU A 155 -10.93 -4.00 -1.81
C LEU A 155 -11.46 -5.36 -1.38
N ALA A 156 -12.27 -5.41 -0.30
CA ALA A 156 -12.85 -6.64 0.19
C ALA A 156 -13.80 -7.30 -0.83
N LEU A 157 -14.60 -6.50 -1.55
CA LEU A 157 -15.49 -6.99 -2.60
C LEU A 157 -14.70 -7.56 -3.79
N VAL A 158 -13.71 -6.82 -4.28
CA VAL A 158 -12.85 -7.27 -5.38
C VAL A 158 -12.06 -8.52 -5.00
N ASN A 159 -11.54 -8.61 -3.77
CA ASN A 159 -10.82 -9.78 -3.30
C ASN A 159 -11.72 -11.03 -3.25
N ARG A 160 -13.00 -10.88 -2.90
CA ARG A 160 -13.98 -12.01 -2.91
C ARG A 160 -14.22 -12.58 -4.30
N GLU A 161 -14.08 -11.78 -5.35
CA GLU A 161 -14.21 -12.29 -6.73
C GLU A 161 -13.02 -13.17 -7.13
N ARG A 162 -11.87 -12.99 -6.46
CA ARG A 162 -10.61 -13.68 -6.76
C ARG A 162 -10.37 -14.95 -5.93
N THR A 163 -10.83 -14.98 -4.68
CA THR A 163 -10.50 -16.04 -3.72
C THR A 163 -11.71 -16.56 -2.96
N SER A 164 -11.70 -17.85 -2.64
CA SER A 164 -12.67 -18.48 -1.73
C SER A 164 -12.36 -18.20 -0.25
N THR A 165 -11.19 -17.62 0.05
CA THR A 165 -10.74 -17.29 1.42
C THR A 165 -10.50 -15.77 1.60
N PRO A 166 -11.52 -14.91 1.45
CA PRO A 166 -11.36 -13.46 1.29
C PRO A 166 -10.81 -12.72 2.51
N THR A 167 -10.74 -13.37 3.67
CA THR A 167 -10.17 -12.83 4.92
C THR A 167 -8.70 -13.19 5.10
N ARG A 168 -8.15 -14.10 4.28
CA ARG A 168 -6.73 -14.45 4.33
C ARG A 168 -5.89 -13.23 3.97
N ARG A 169 -4.80 -13.05 4.71
CA ARG A 169 -3.78 -12.03 4.45
C ARG A 169 -2.42 -12.71 4.37
N THR A 170 -1.62 -12.35 3.38
CA THR A 170 -0.28 -12.89 3.18
C THR A 170 0.76 -11.81 3.48
N PRO A 171 1.72 -12.03 4.39
CA PRO A 171 2.83 -11.10 4.60
C PRO A 171 3.61 -10.84 3.30
N ILE A 172 4.03 -9.59 3.06
CA ILE A 172 4.77 -9.23 1.84
C ILE A 172 6.09 -10.02 1.73
N GLU A 173 6.79 -10.22 2.85
CA GLU A 173 7.98 -11.08 2.93
C GLU A 173 7.74 -12.52 2.49
N THR A 174 6.58 -13.11 2.82
CA THR A 174 6.22 -14.45 2.38
C THR A 174 6.06 -14.49 0.86
N ILE A 175 5.46 -13.46 0.27
CA ILE A 175 5.31 -13.34 -1.19
C ILE A 175 6.69 -13.25 -1.86
N VAL A 176 7.59 -12.41 -1.34
CA VAL A 176 8.96 -12.28 -1.86
C VAL A 176 9.70 -13.61 -1.74
N LEU A 177 9.62 -14.29 -0.59
CA LEU A 177 10.26 -15.59 -0.38
C LEU A 177 9.78 -16.64 -1.40
N GLN A 178 8.47 -16.75 -1.61
CA GLN A 178 7.86 -17.67 -2.59
C GLN A 178 8.35 -17.39 -4.01
N LEU A 179 8.34 -16.11 -4.42
CA LEU A 179 8.82 -15.68 -5.74
C LEU A 179 10.27 -16.07 -5.99
N LEU A 180 11.14 -15.87 -5.00
CA LEU A 180 12.57 -16.18 -5.11
C LEU A 180 12.82 -17.69 -5.18
N ARG A 181 12.01 -18.50 -4.49
CA ARG A 181 12.09 -19.97 -4.53
C ARG A 181 11.49 -20.58 -5.79
N GLY A 182 10.79 -19.79 -6.61
CA GLY A 182 10.02 -20.31 -7.76
C GLY A 182 8.77 -21.08 -7.33
N GLU A 183 8.31 -20.89 -6.09
CA GLU A 183 7.10 -21.51 -5.57
C GLU A 183 5.91 -20.62 -5.97
N GLY A 184 5.06 -21.14 -6.88
CA GLY A 184 3.76 -20.52 -7.17
C GLY A 184 2.85 -20.60 -5.94
N SER A 185 1.99 -19.61 -5.76
CA SER A 185 0.99 -19.64 -4.69
C SER A 185 -0.04 -20.73 -5.00
N ASP A 186 0.04 -21.86 -4.29
CA ASP A 186 -1.06 -22.83 -4.18
C ASP A 186 -2.32 -22.18 -3.59
#